data_AF-A0A3N5RNR9-F1
#
_entry.id   AF-A0A3N5RNR9-F1
#
_cell.length_a   1.000
_cell.length_b   1.000
_cell.length_c   1.000
_cell.angle_alpha   90.00
_cell.angle_beta   90.00
_cell.angle_gamma   90.00
#
_symmetry.space_group_name_H-M   'P 1'
#
loop_
_entity.id
_entity.type
_entity.pdbx_description
1 polymer ?
#
loop_
_entity_poly.entity_id
_entity_poly.type
_entity_poly.pdbx_seq_one_letter_code
_entity_poly.pdbx_strand_id
1 'polypeptide(L)'
;MPNLDQDTYSVHFARFAAKLEKHLLNHGVACSEADVIIEDSSTIFFDKLNNPKKSFLKLFKKQDPMSLFIESASESLQKHIPEAQKTFGSFRAIEDCLR
;
A
#
# COMPACT_ATOMS: atom_id res chain seq x y z
N MET A 1 -10.25 14.99 -15.85
CA MET A 1 -9.60 14.96 -14.52
C MET A 1 -8.10 15.10 -14.69
N PRO A 2 -7.43 16.02 -13.98
CA PRO A 2 -6.02 16.35 -14.20
C PRO A 2 -5.11 15.13 -13.94
N ASN A 3 -3.96 15.08 -14.62
CA ASN A 3 -2.86 14.14 -14.32
C ASN A 3 -2.43 14.32 -12.87
N LEU A 4 -2.62 13.29 -12.03
CA LEU A 4 -1.92 13.24 -10.74
C LEU A 4 -0.45 13.05 -11.13
N ASP A 5 0.37 14.03 -10.81
CA ASP A 5 1.82 13.92 -10.91
C ASP A 5 2.36 12.98 -9.83
N GLN A 6 3.62 12.59 -9.96
CA GLN A 6 4.31 11.73 -9.01
C GLN A 6 4.31 12.31 -7.59
N ASP A 7 4.34 13.64 -7.47
CA ASP A 7 4.25 14.36 -6.20
C ASP A 7 2.90 14.09 -5.51
N THR A 8 1.80 14.12 -6.27
CA THR A 8 0.47 13.83 -5.74
C THR A 8 0.36 12.38 -5.25
N TYR A 9 0.92 11.41 -6.00
CA TYR A 9 0.99 10.01 -5.55
C TYR A 9 1.82 9.86 -4.27
N SER A 10 2.90 10.63 -4.14
CA SER A 10 3.75 10.64 -2.93
C SER A 10 2.99 11.18 -1.71
N VAL A 11 2.19 12.24 -1.89
CA VAL A 11 1.33 12.77 -0.82
C VAL A 11 0.28 11.74 -0.38
N HIS A 12 -0.34 11.04 -1.33
CA HIS A 12 -1.27 9.95 -1.01
C HIS A 12 -0.58 8.81 -0.27
N PHE A 13 0.58 8.36 -0.77
CA PHE A 13 1.36 7.31 -0.13
C PHE A 13 1.69 7.67 1.32
N ALA A 14 2.24 8.85 1.57
CA ALA A 14 2.61 9.29 2.93
C ALA A 14 1.42 9.29 3.90
N ARG A 15 0.23 9.73 3.43
CA ARG A 15 -1.01 9.71 4.24
C ARG A 15 -1.46 8.29 4.56
N PHE A 16 -1.40 7.39 3.59
CA PHE A 16 -1.78 6.00 3.78
C PHE A 16 -0.77 5.23 4.64
N ALA A 17 0.53 5.50 4.46
CA ALA A 17 1.61 4.93 5.25
C ALA A 17 1.44 5.24 6.74
N ALA A 18 1.14 6.48 7.10
CA ALA A 18 0.90 6.86 8.50
C ALA A 18 -0.32 6.12 9.12
N LYS A 19 -1.38 5.90 8.32
CA LYS A 19 -2.55 5.11 8.76
C LYS A 19 -2.20 3.64 8.93
N LEU A 20 -1.45 3.07 7.98
CA LEU A 20 -0.99 1.68 8.03
C LEU A 20 -0.05 1.45 9.22
N GLU A 21 0.92 2.33 9.43
CA GLU A 21 1.84 2.27 10.57
C GLU A 21 1.06 2.14 11.89
N LYS A 22 0.13 3.08 12.13
CA LYS A 22 -0.73 3.05 13.31
C LYS A 22 -1.53 1.75 13.40
N HIS A 23 -2.05 1.25 12.28
CA HIS A 23 -2.79 -0.01 12.22
C HIS A 23 -1.92 -1.21 12.61
N LEU A 24 -0.68 -1.27 12.15
CA LEU A 24 0.27 -2.33 12.50
C LEU A 24 0.65 -2.29 13.98
N LEU A 25 0.96 -1.10 14.49
CA LEU A 25 1.29 -0.90 15.91
C LEU A 25 0.12 -1.32 16.82
N ASN A 26 -1.11 -0.98 16.45
CA ASN A 26 -2.32 -1.38 17.20
C ASN A 26 -2.52 -2.91 17.24
N HIS A 27 -1.95 -3.64 16.28
CA HIS A 27 -1.98 -5.10 16.23
C HIS A 27 -0.73 -5.75 16.82
N GLY A 28 0.13 -4.98 17.49
CA GLY A 28 1.30 -5.47 18.20
C GLY A 28 2.53 -5.72 17.33
N VAL A 29 2.53 -5.25 16.08
CA VAL A 29 3.74 -5.26 15.23
C VAL A 29 4.76 -4.29 15.82
N ALA A 30 6.03 -4.69 15.87
CA ALA A 30 7.07 -3.82 16.41
C ALA A 30 7.30 -2.61 15.48
N CYS A 31 7.71 -1.47 16.05
CA CYS A 31 7.97 -0.26 15.28
C CYS A 31 8.97 -0.50 14.13
N SER A 32 10.08 -1.19 14.40
CA SER A 32 11.07 -1.53 13.37
C SER A 32 10.54 -2.45 12.27
N GLU A 33 9.57 -3.31 12.57
CA GLU A 33 8.95 -4.17 11.56
C GLU A 33 7.95 -3.37 10.72
N ALA A 34 7.18 -2.47 11.35
CA ALA A 34 6.30 -1.54 10.65
C ALA A 34 7.09 -0.63 9.70
N ASP A 35 8.25 -0.10 10.11
CA ASP A 35 9.13 0.70 9.26
C ASP A 35 9.56 -0.07 8.01
N VAL A 36 10.02 -1.32 8.18
CA VAL A 36 10.45 -2.18 7.07
C VAL A 36 9.28 -2.48 6.11
N ILE A 37 8.08 -2.76 6.64
CA ILE A 37 6.88 -2.99 5.82
C ILE A 37 6.52 -1.74 5.02
N ILE A 38 6.60 -0.55 5.63
CA ILE A 38 6.30 0.71 4.96
C ILE A 38 7.33 0.99 3.87
N GLU A 39 8.62 0.81 4.14
CA GLU A 39 9.70 1.00 3.16
C GLU A 39 9.54 0.07 1.94
N ASP A 40 9.32 -1.23 2.20
CA ASP A 40 9.14 -2.22 1.13
C ASP A 40 7.85 -1.95 0.34
N SER A 41 6.75 -1.58 1.02
CA SER A 41 5.50 -1.18 0.35
C SER A 41 5.68 0.06 -0.53
N SER A 42 6.57 1.00 -0.15
CA SER A 42 6.88 2.18 -0.97
C SER A 42 7.57 1.79 -2.27
N THR A 43 8.54 0.86 -2.18
CA THR A 43 9.26 0.34 -3.35
C THR A 43 8.30 -0.33 -4.32
N ILE A 44 7.39 -1.18 -3.81
CA ILE A 44 6.37 -1.87 -4.62
C ILE A 44 5.39 -0.87 -5.23
N PHE A 45 4.92 0.11 -4.45
CA PHE A 45 3.96 1.12 -4.90
C PHE A 45 4.48 1.93 -6.08
N PHE A 46 5.70 2.46 -5.96
CA PHE A 46 6.29 3.27 -7.02
C PHE A 46 6.79 2.44 -8.19
N ASP A 47 7.20 1.18 -7.99
CA ASP A 47 7.47 0.27 -9.11
C ASP A 47 6.20 0.02 -9.91
N LYS A 48 5.08 -0.31 -9.26
CA LYS A 48 3.79 -0.52 -9.95
C LYS A 48 3.28 0.74 -10.64
N LEU A 49 3.47 1.91 -10.02
CA LEU A 49 3.08 3.20 -10.60
C LEU A 49 3.86 3.51 -11.89
N ASN A 50 5.17 3.25 -11.88
CA ASN A 50 6.06 3.57 -13.01
C ASN A 50 6.07 2.47 -14.07
N ASN A 51 5.84 1.22 -13.68
CA ASN A 51 5.86 0.04 -14.53
C ASN A 51 4.53 -0.74 -14.43
N PRO A 52 3.40 -0.15 -14.88
CA PRO A 52 2.13 -0.87 -14.90
C PRO A 52 2.26 -2.07 -15.85
N LYS A 53 2.49 -3.27 -15.31
CA LYS A 53 2.59 -4.51 -16.10
C LYS A 53 1.32 -4.65 -16.94
N LYS A 54 1.47 -5.25 -18.14
CA LYS A 54 0.45 -5.50 -19.18
C LYS A 54 -0.74 -6.39 -18.74
N SER A 55 -1.12 -6.40 -17.46
CA SER A 55 -2.24 -7.17 -16.93
C SER A 55 -3.56 -6.43 -17.16
N PHE A 56 -4.20 -6.80 -18.26
CA PHE A 56 -5.65 -6.80 -18.53
C PHE A 56 -6.51 -5.53 -18.53
N LEU A 57 -6.01 -4.33 -18.21
CA LEU A 57 -6.79 -3.10 -18.43
C LEU A 57 -5.95 -2.00 -19.08
N LYS A 58 -5.49 -2.29 -20.30
CA LYS A 58 -5.12 -1.27 -21.29
C LYS A 58 -6.37 -0.46 -21.68
N LEU A 59 -6.84 0.44 -20.82
CA LEU A 59 -7.66 1.59 -21.25
C LEU A 59 -7.82 2.59 -20.09
N PHE A 60 -6.93 3.57 -20.04
CA PHE A 60 -7.23 4.94 -19.58
C PHE A 60 -7.94 5.16 -18.23
N LYS A 61 -7.58 4.42 -17.18
CA LYS A 61 -7.82 4.90 -15.81
C LYS A 61 -6.52 4.85 -15.02
N LYS A 62 -6.07 6.03 -14.57
CA LYS A 62 -5.05 6.16 -13.54
C LYS A 62 -5.41 5.20 -12.40
N GLN A 63 -4.43 4.43 -11.93
CA GLN A 63 -4.66 3.57 -10.77
C GLN A 63 -5.03 4.47 -9.59
N ASP A 64 -6.16 4.16 -8.96
CA ASP A 64 -6.59 4.80 -7.73
C ASP A 64 -5.47 4.65 -6.69
N PRO A 65 -4.93 5.75 -6.11
CA PRO A 65 -3.81 5.69 -5.18
C PRO A 65 -4.07 4.79 -3.97
N MET A 66 -5.32 4.72 -3.50
CA MET A 66 -5.69 3.87 -2.37
C MET A 66 -5.60 2.39 -2.75
N SER A 67 -6.20 1.99 -3.87
CA SER A 67 -6.14 0.61 -4.38
C SER A 67 -4.69 0.17 -4.61
N LEU A 68 -3.88 1.03 -5.25
CA LEU A 68 -2.46 0.75 -5.49
C LEU A 68 -1.68 0.60 -4.17
N PHE A 69 -1.97 1.44 -3.19
CA PHE A 69 -1.37 1.35 -1.86
C PHE A 69 -1.76 0.04 -1.17
N ILE A 70 -3.04 -0.33 -1.16
CA ILE A 70 -3.50 -1.56 -0.50
C ILE A 70 -2.81 -2.78 -1.11
N GLU A 71 -2.74 -2.88 -2.44
CA GLU A 71 -2.04 -3.99 -3.08
C GLU A 71 -0.55 -4.04 -2.68
N SER A 72 0.11 -2.89 -2.65
CA SER A 72 1.54 -2.79 -2.32
C SER A 72 1.82 -3.14 -0.85
N ALA A 73 0.96 -2.65 0.04
CA ALA A 73 1.01 -2.96 1.47
C ALA A 73 0.67 -4.43 1.75
N SER A 74 -0.33 -5.00 1.07
CA SER A 74 -0.67 -6.42 1.17
C SER A 74 0.48 -7.32 0.72
N GLU A 75 1.16 -7.00 -0.39
CA GLU A 75 2.32 -7.76 -0.86
C GLU A 75 3.48 -7.70 0.13
N SER A 76 3.80 -6.51 0.66
CA SER A 76 4.85 -6.37 1.69
C SER A 76 4.49 -7.12 2.98
N LEU A 77 3.24 -6.98 3.46
CA LEU A 77 2.76 -7.70 4.63
C LEU A 77 2.78 -9.21 4.43
N GLN A 78 2.41 -9.71 3.25
CA GLN A 78 2.48 -11.14 2.95
C GLN A 78 3.92 -11.68 3.04
N LYS A 79 4.90 -10.86 2.65
CA LYS A 79 6.32 -11.21 2.69
C LYS A 79 6.90 -11.19 4.11
N HIS A 80 6.49 -10.22 4.93
CA HIS A 80 7.05 -10.02 6.27
C HIS A 80 6.27 -10.74 7.39
N ILE A 81 4.95 -10.79 7.29
CA ILE A 81 4.04 -11.40 8.28
C ILE A 81 2.94 -12.19 7.54
N PRO A 82 3.26 -13.34 6.91
CA PRO A 82 2.33 -14.08 6.06
C PRO A 82 1.00 -14.44 6.76
N GLU A 83 1.03 -14.70 8.06
CA GLU A 83 -0.13 -15.02 8.89
C GLU A 83 -1.13 -13.86 9.02
N ALA A 84 -0.67 -12.62 8.88
CA ALA A 84 -1.53 -11.44 8.95
C ALA A 84 -2.53 -11.36 7.80
N GLN A 85 -2.31 -12.09 6.70
CA GLN A 85 -3.20 -12.12 5.53
C GLN A 85 -4.61 -12.61 5.85
N LYS A 86 -4.79 -13.39 6.92
CA LYS A 86 -6.11 -13.87 7.38
C LYS A 86 -6.73 -12.95 8.43
N THR A 87 -6.06 -11.87 8.82
CA THR A 87 -6.45 -10.97 9.89
C THR A 87 -6.25 -9.51 9.46
N PHE A 88 -5.39 -8.76 10.16
CA PHE A 88 -5.18 -7.32 10.02
C PHE A 88 -4.42 -6.93 8.75
N GLY A 89 -3.72 -7.87 8.12
CA GLY A 89 -2.99 -7.66 6.86
C GLY A 89 -3.77 -8.04 5.59
N SER A 90 -5.02 -8.46 5.73
CA SER A 90 -5.89 -8.71 4.58
C SER A 90 -6.21 -7.42 3.81
N PHE A 91 -6.46 -7.54 2.50
CA PHE A 91 -6.85 -6.40 1.65
C PHE A 91 -7.96 -5.55 2.29
N ARG A 92 -9.01 -6.21 2.79
CA ARG A 92 -10.17 -5.54 3.42
C ARG A 92 -9.80 -4.84 4.73
N ALA A 93 -8.98 -5.47 5.57
CA ALA A 93 -8.55 -4.85 6.83
C ALA A 93 -7.69 -3.60 6.58
N ILE A 94 -6.83 -3.64 5.56
CA ILE A 94 -6.04 -2.47 5.14
C ILE A 94 -6.97 -1.41 4.54
N GLU A 95 -7.89 -1.79 3.66
CA GLU A 95 -8.88 -0.85 3.10
C GLU A 95 -9.66 -0.12 4.20
N ASP A 96 -10.14 -0.86 5.20
CA ASP A 96 -10.91 -0.31 6.32
C ASP A 96 -10.08 0.65 7.18
N CYS A 97 -8.77 0.43 7.35
CA CYS A 97 -7.92 1.34 8.13
C CYS A 97 -7.52 2.61 7.37
N LEU A 98 -7.59 2.59 6.03
CA LEU A 98 -7.26 3.73 5.18
C LEU A 98 -8.43 4.69 4.95
N ARG A 99 -9.67 4.26 5.21
CA ARG A 99 -10.86 5.12 5.22
C ARG A 99 -10.81 6.12 6.38
#